data_AF-A0A7Y2HN42-F1
#
_entry.id   AF-A0A7Y2HN42-F1
#
_cell.length_a   1.000
_cell.length_b   1.000
_cell.length_c   1.000
_cell.angle_alpha   90.00
_cell.angle_beta   90.00
_cell.angle_gamma   90.00
#
_symmetry.space_group_name_H-M   'P 1'
#
loop_
_entity.id
_entity.type
_entity.pdbx_description
1 polymer ?
#
loop_
_entity_poly.entity_id
_entity_poly.type
_entity_poly.pdbx_seq_one_letter_code
_entity_poly.pdbx_strand_id
1 'polypeptide(L)'
;MRARLSSLSTLAALCALTASLVGAPTPAAAAPLLAPQDESESSTPTIESKTEGMEKLDGFIPLYWDDEDGKIWLEIGRWNEQILHYTSLPAGFGQNDLGLNRGDLGGSQVVIFRRVGPKVFMEEPNQTYRAITDDPLEAKSVADGFPSSIHWGWTVAAQTDDRVLVDATSFFLRDWHDIVGSLRRSNQGTFSLDASRSAPFRERTRVFPENTEVEVTLTFTSSQPGALVRQVAATGGAVTIRQHHSFVQLPELGSYTPRAFDPRGGYGGVSWYDFATPIDQSLVKRYIRRHRLEKANPGAAVSDPVEPIVYYLDPGTPEPVRTALMTGGDWWAEAFEAAGFSNAFRMEILPDTADPMDARYSVVQWVHRSTRGWSYGNSIVDPRTVEILKGHVTLGSLRVRQDYMIGEGLTSPYATGTESPDDVLAMSLHRIRQLSAHEIGHTIGLSHNYIASAERDAGNQSVMDYPHPRSSLRSDGTISLDDPYDEGIGEWDKVAINWGYREFAGGGDDADALNAILMDAADRGVTFLTDQDARPASSAHAQNHLWDNGEDVAAELERMMDVRRVALDRFGESSIETGEPLAMMEDVLVPLYLHHRYQAEATSKVVGGLYYTYALRGDGQEPLSRVPAAQQ
;
A
#
# COMPACT_ATOMS: atom_id res chain seq x y z
N MET A 1 -10.00 20.40 -14.09
CA MET A 1 -10.32 21.55 -14.97
C MET A 1 -10.16 22.85 -14.18
N ARG A 2 -9.06 23.59 -14.38
CA ARG A 2 -8.92 24.97 -13.90
C ARG A 2 -8.39 25.81 -15.05
N ALA A 3 -9.24 26.69 -15.56
CA ALA A 3 -8.97 27.57 -16.69
C ALA A 3 -8.08 28.74 -16.26
N ARG A 4 -6.99 28.98 -17.00
CA ARG A 4 -6.19 30.21 -16.92
C ARG A 4 -6.69 31.14 -18.03
N LEU A 5 -7.15 32.33 -17.63
CA LEU A 5 -7.43 33.43 -18.54
C LEU A 5 -6.10 34.06 -18.99
N SER A 6 -5.89 34.12 -20.30
CA SER A 6 -4.85 34.89 -20.97
C SER A 6 -5.45 36.18 -21.54
N SER A 7 -4.79 37.30 -21.28
CA SER A 7 -5.10 38.63 -21.82
C SER A 7 -4.55 38.79 -23.24
N LEU A 8 -5.42 39.21 -24.17
CA LEU A 8 -5.08 39.64 -25.53
C LEU A 8 -4.52 41.08 -25.54
N SER A 9 -3.58 41.33 -26.45
CA SER A 9 -3.43 42.62 -27.13
C SER A 9 -2.79 42.43 -28.51
N THR A 10 -3.63 42.58 -29.54
CA THR A 10 -3.38 42.94 -30.96
C THR A 10 -2.55 44.24 -31.08
N LEU A 11 -1.81 44.60 -32.13
CA LEU A 11 -1.95 44.54 -33.61
C LEU A 11 -0.53 44.88 -34.18
N ALA A 12 -0.05 44.42 -35.34
CA ALA A 12 -0.28 45.07 -36.64
C ALA A 12 0.49 44.34 -37.77
N ALA A 13 -0.09 44.37 -38.96
CA ALA A 13 0.35 43.72 -40.18
C ALA A 13 1.35 44.56 -41.00
N LEU A 14 2.17 43.89 -41.83
CA LEU A 14 2.58 44.40 -43.14
C LEU A 14 2.86 43.25 -44.12
N CYS A 15 2.17 43.27 -45.25
CA CYS A 15 2.35 42.37 -46.39
C CYS A 15 3.53 42.80 -47.27
N ALA A 16 4.26 41.83 -47.85
CA ALA A 16 4.83 41.95 -49.19
C ALA A 16 5.09 40.56 -49.81
N LEU A 17 4.51 40.34 -50.99
CA LEU A 17 4.81 39.28 -51.96
C LEU A 17 6.28 39.34 -52.41
N THR A 18 6.90 38.19 -52.75
CA THR A 18 7.32 37.88 -54.13
C THR A 18 7.97 36.49 -54.29
N ALA A 19 7.59 35.85 -55.39
CA ALA A 19 8.39 35.01 -56.31
C ALA A 19 8.79 33.57 -55.92
N SER A 20 8.13 32.66 -56.65
CA SER A 20 8.41 31.25 -56.86
C SER A 20 9.74 31.00 -57.60
N LEU A 21 10.44 29.93 -57.22
CA LEU A 21 11.41 29.25 -58.09
C LEU A 21 11.15 27.73 -58.01
N VAL A 22 10.85 27.18 -59.18
CA VAL A 22 10.58 25.76 -59.46
C VAL A 22 11.91 25.00 -59.50
N GLY A 23 12.07 23.99 -58.64
CA GLY A 23 13.15 23.02 -58.69
C GLY A 23 12.68 21.72 -59.36
N ALA A 24 13.38 21.32 -60.41
CA ALA A 24 13.14 20.09 -61.19
C ALA A 24 13.52 18.81 -60.41
N PRO A 25 12.94 17.64 -60.75
CA PRO A 25 13.23 16.38 -60.08
C PRO A 25 14.53 15.74 -60.62
N THR A 26 15.36 15.24 -59.72
CA THR A 26 16.52 14.38 -60.01
C THR A 26 16.07 12.95 -60.32
N PRO A 27 16.77 12.20 -61.22
CA PRO A 27 16.35 10.86 -61.59
C PRO A 27 16.73 9.84 -60.51
N ALA A 28 15.81 8.91 -60.25
CA ALA A 28 15.98 7.77 -59.36
C ALA A 28 17.08 6.82 -59.87
N ALA A 29 18.02 6.49 -58.99
CA ALA A 29 18.97 5.41 -59.21
C ALA A 29 18.27 4.06 -59.03
N ALA A 30 18.38 3.18 -60.02
CA ALA A 30 17.87 1.81 -59.97
C ALA A 30 18.64 0.99 -58.93
N ALA A 31 17.91 0.38 -57.99
CA ALA A 31 18.44 -0.63 -57.08
C ALA A 31 18.69 -1.95 -57.85
N PRO A 32 19.77 -2.69 -57.53
CA PRO A 32 20.00 -4.00 -58.13
C PRO A 32 18.97 -5.02 -57.62
N LEU A 33 18.41 -5.81 -58.55
CA LEU A 33 17.60 -6.97 -58.25
C LEU A 33 18.38 -7.94 -57.35
N LEU A 34 17.90 -8.15 -56.13
CA LEU A 34 18.28 -9.26 -55.26
C LEU A 34 17.87 -10.57 -55.95
N ALA A 35 18.83 -11.49 -56.06
CA ALA A 35 18.58 -12.88 -56.43
C ALA A 35 17.62 -13.54 -55.42
N PRO A 36 16.83 -14.54 -55.84
CA PRO A 36 15.94 -15.27 -54.93
C PRO A 36 16.79 -15.96 -53.85
N GLN A 37 16.56 -15.58 -52.59
CA GLN A 37 17.02 -16.36 -51.44
C GLN A 37 16.13 -17.59 -51.33
N ASP A 38 16.76 -18.75 -51.16
CA ASP A 38 16.10 -20.00 -50.85
C ASP A 38 15.14 -19.82 -49.67
N GLU A 39 13.85 -20.06 -49.91
CA GLU A 39 12.86 -20.28 -48.88
C GLU A 39 13.16 -21.63 -48.20
N SER A 40 14.08 -21.64 -47.24
CA SER A 40 14.02 -22.67 -46.20
C SER A 40 12.86 -22.29 -45.28
N GLU A 41 11.72 -22.98 -45.43
CA GLU A 41 10.71 -23.03 -44.37
C GLU A 41 11.42 -23.51 -43.08
N SER A 42 11.84 -22.58 -42.22
CA SER A 42 12.29 -22.95 -40.88
C SER A 42 11.03 -23.30 -40.09
N SER A 43 10.75 -24.59 -39.98
CA SER A 43 9.74 -25.07 -39.05
C SER A 43 10.11 -24.57 -37.65
N THR A 44 9.16 -23.94 -36.97
CA THR A 44 9.34 -23.57 -35.56
C THR A 44 9.65 -24.85 -34.77
N PRO A 45 10.76 -24.94 -34.03
CA PRO A 45 11.12 -26.15 -33.30
C PRO A 45 10.10 -26.45 -32.20
N THR A 46 10.06 -27.70 -31.72
CA THR A 46 9.24 -28.05 -30.55
C THR A 46 9.82 -27.46 -29.28
N ILE A 47 8.97 -27.24 -28.27
CA ILE A 47 9.42 -26.76 -26.95
C ILE A 47 10.44 -27.74 -26.39
N GLU A 48 10.15 -29.04 -26.43
CA GLU A 48 11.01 -30.10 -25.90
C GLU A 48 12.40 -30.11 -26.55
N SER A 49 12.47 -29.88 -27.87
CA SER A 49 13.75 -29.79 -28.58
C SER A 49 14.49 -28.50 -28.27
N LYS A 50 13.77 -27.38 -28.10
CA LYS A 50 14.38 -26.08 -27.83
C LYS A 50 14.91 -25.98 -26.40
N THR A 51 14.27 -26.66 -25.45
CA THR A 51 14.60 -26.64 -24.03
C THR A 51 15.44 -27.84 -23.59
N GLU A 52 15.99 -28.61 -24.52
CA GLU A 52 16.89 -29.71 -24.19
C GLU A 52 18.09 -29.17 -23.40
N GLY A 53 18.32 -29.71 -22.20
CA GLY A 53 19.38 -29.27 -21.29
C GLY A 53 19.02 -28.09 -20.37
N MET A 54 17.85 -27.46 -20.55
CA MET A 54 17.36 -26.42 -19.64
C MET A 54 16.68 -27.04 -18.41
N GLU A 55 16.72 -26.34 -17.28
CA GLU A 55 15.95 -26.72 -16.09
C GLU A 55 14.51 -26.24 -16.24
N LYS A 56 13.55 -27.18 -16.26
CA LYS A 56 12.12 -26.84 -16.23
C LYS A 56 11.66 -26.56 -14.80
N LEU A 57 11.04 -25.40 -14.61
CA LEU A 57 10.28 -25.04 -13.42
C LEU A 57 8.79 -25.13 -13.76
N ASP A 58 8.15 -26.20 -13.30
CA ASP A 58 6.74 -26.50 -13.62
C ASP A 58 5.79 -25.90 -12.58
N GLY A 59 4.95 -24.94 -12.99
CA GLY A 59 3.98 -24.26 -12.14
C GLY A 59 2.95 -23.46 -12.95
N PHE A 60 2.34 -22.44 -12.35
CA PHE A 60 1.18 -21.74 -12.91
C PHE A 60 1.41 -21.26 -14.35
N ILE A 61 2.49 -20.51 -14.56
CA ILE A 61 3.11 -20.31 -15.87
C ILE A 61 4.50 -20.96 -15.83
N PRO A 62 4.73 -22.07 -16.55
CA PRO A 62 6.01 -22.75 -16.49
C PRO A 62 7.16 -21.89 -17.02
N LEU A 63 8.33 -22.06 -16.40
CA LEU A 63 9.58 -21.41 -16.79
C LEU A 63 10.61 -22.45 -17.20
N TYR A 64 11.54 -22.06 -18.06
CA TYR A 64 12.76 -22.82 -18.31
C TYR A 64 13.96 -21.93 -18.04
N TRP A 65 14.87 -22.41 -17.19
CA TRP A 65 16.15 -21.78 -16.91
C TRP A 65 17.23 -22.37 -17.82
N ASP A 66 17.81 -21.49 -18.63
CA ASP A 66 18.94 -21.79 -19.50
C ASP A 66 20.21 -21.27 -18.82
N ASP A 67 20.92 -22.16 -18.14
CA ASP A 67 22.12 -21.83 -17.36
C ASP A 67 23.29 -21.42 -18.25
N GLU A 68 23.37 -21.97 -19.46
CA GLU A 68 24.45 -21.68 -20.42
C GLU A 68 24.37 -20.24 -20.93
N ASP A 69 23.16 -19.78 -21.29
CA ASP A 69 22.93 -18.43 -21.79
C ASP A 69 22.50 -17.43 -20.71
N GLY A 70 22.20 -17.91 -19.49
CA GLY A 70 21.66 -17.09 -18.39
C GLY A 70 20.26 -16.53 -18.69
N LYS A 71 19.41 -17.29 -19.39
CA LYS A 71 18.09 -16.85 -19.86
C LYS A 71 16.95 -17.49 -19.09
N ILE A 72 15.85 -16.73 -18.98
CA ILE A 72 14.56 -17.24 -18.53
C ILE A 72 13.63 -17.30 -19.74
N TRP A 73 13.14 -18.50 -20.03
CA TRP A 73 12.10 -18.72 -21.02
C TRP A 73 10.75 -18.95 -20.32
N LEU A 74 9.68 -18.46 -20.95
CA LEU A 74 8.31 -18.57 -20.45
C LEU A 74 7.52 -19.48 -21.40
N GLU A 75 6.86 -20.49 -20.87
CA GLU A 75 5.92 -21.34 -21.61
C GLU A 75 4.50 -20.81 -21.45
N ILE A 76 3.92 -20.34 -22.55
CA ILE A 76 2.57 -19.77 -22.58
C ILE A 76 1.62 -20.76 -23.24
N GLY A 77 0.69 -21.29 -22.45
CA GLY A 77 -0.46 -22.08 -22.93
C GLY A 77 -1.83 -21.54 -22.49
N ARG A 78 -1.85 -20.57 -21.57
CA ARG A 78 -3.06 -19.97 -20.98
C ARG A 78 -3.57 -18.80 -21.81
N TRP A 79 -4.15 -19.11 -22.96
CA TRP A 79 -4.62 -18.10 -23.91
C TRP A 79 -5.91 -17.45 -23.46
N ASN A 80 -5.97 -16.11 -23.55
CA ASN A 80 -7.16 -15.31 -23.24
C ASN A 80 -7.63 -15.40 -21.77
N GLU A 81 -6.84 -16.02 -20.89
CA GLU A 81 -7.06 -16.05 -19.45
C GLU A 81 -6.59 -14.74 -18.81
N GLN A 82 -7.34 -14.23 -17.84
CA GLN A 82 -6.96 -13.06 -17.06
C GLN A 82 -6.09 -13.48 -15.87
N ILE A 83 -4.89 -12.91 -15.79
CA ILE A 83 -3.86 -13.22 -14.79
C ILE A 83 -3.49 -11.92 -14.09
N LEU A 84 -3.22 -11.94 -12.79
CA LEU A 84 -2.69 -10.77 -12.11
C LEU A 84 -1.18 -10.72 -12.28
N HIS A 85 -0.64 -9.61 -12.76
CA HIS A 85 0.80 -9.35 -12.78
C HIS A 85 1.11 -8.12 -11.94
N TYR A 86 1.95 -8.28 -10.93
CA TYR A 86 2.47 -7.17 -10.14
C TYR A 86 3.98 -7.28 -9.90
N THR A 87 4.59 -6.16 -9.53
CA THR A 87 6.00 -6.12 -9.13
C THR A 87 6.20 -5.65 -7.70
N SER A 88 7.36 -5.95 -7.12
CA SER A 88 7.76 -5.48 -5.80
C SER A 88 9.29 -5.38 -5.67
N LEU A 89 9.78 -4.80 -4.57
CA LEU A 89 11.22 -4.65 -4.29
C LEU A 89 11.65 -5.52 -3.09
N PRO A 90 12.05 -6.79 -3.27
CA PRO A 90 12.58 -7.63 -2.18
C PRO A 90 13.85 -7.05 -1.53
N ALA A 91 14.62 -6.24 -2.27
CA ALA A 91 15.73 -5.47 -1.75
C ALA A 91 15.72 -4.07 -2.38
N GLY A 92 15.37 -3.07 -1.57
CA GLY A 92 15.29 -1.66 -1.98
C GLY A 92 16.49 -0.80 -1.54
N PHE A 93 16.28 0.51 -1.61
CA PHE A 93 17.26 1.58 -1.49
C PHE A 93 17.60 1.99 -0.05
N GLY A 94 16.71 1.70 0.92
CA GLY A 94 16.90 2.10 2.32
C GLY A 94 16.85 3.61 2.56
N GLN A 95 16.22 4.38 1.68
CA GLN A 95 16.00 5.82 1.84
C GLN A 95 14.51 6.14 1.60
N ASN A 96 13.85 6.52 2.69
CA ASN A 96 12.43 6.87 2.75
C ASN A 96 12.01 7.86 1.67
N ASP A 97 12.76 8.95 1.48
CA ASP A 97 12.35 10.07 0.63
C ASP A 97 12.38 9.73 -0.88
N LEU A 98 12.91 8.56 -1.23
CA LEU A 98 12.89 8.03 -2.59
C LEU A 98 11.69 7.11 -2.86
N GLY A 99 11.04 6.59 -1.82
CA GLY A 99 9.91 5.64 -1.97
C GLY A 99 10.29 4.37 -2.74
N LEU A 100 11.49 3.84 -2.49
CA LEU A 100 12.05 2.64 -3.13
C LEU A 100 12.59 1.68 -2.07
N ASN A 101 11.87 1.45 -0.98
CA ASN A 101 12.29 0.63 0.14
C ASN A 101 12.16 -0.86 -0.15
N ARG A 102 12.84 -1.67 0.66
CA ARG A 102 12.57 -3.12 0.73
C ARG A 102 11.09 -3.32 1.06
N GLY A 103 10.41 -4.19 0.32
CA GLY A 103 8.98 -4.49 0.51
C GLY A 103 8.02 -3.58 -0.24
N ASP A 104 8.51 -2.56 -0.95
CA ASP A 104 7.61 -1.67 -1.68
C ASP A 104 6.94 -2.42 -2.83
N LEU A 105 5.62 -2.32 -2.91
CA LEU A 105 4.80 -2.87 -3.99
C LEU A 105 4.72 -1.88 -5.15
N GLY A 106 4.89 -2.40 -6.37
CA GLY A 106 4.79 -1.66 -7.62
C GLY A 106 3.40 -1.74 -8.24
N GLY A 107 3.33 -1.45 -9.55
CA GLY A 107 2.09 -1.55 -10.30
C GLY A 107 1.54 -2.98 -10.33
N SER A 108 0.24 -3.12 -10.11
CA SER A 108 -0.52 -4.38 -10.23
C SER A 108 -1.56 -4.23 -11.34
N GLN A 109 -1.58 -5.16 -12.29
CA GLN A 109 -2.49 -5.12 -13.43
C GLN A 109 -3.00 -6.51 -13.80
N VAL A 110 -4.25 -6.57 -14.26
CA VAL A 110 -4.77 -7.78 -14.92
C VAL A 110 -4.17 -7.83 -16.33
N VAL A 111 -3.57 -8.94 -16.70
CA VAL A 111 -2.96 -9.17 -18.01
C VAL A 111 -3.55 -10.40 -18.68
N ILE A 112 -3.50 -10.42 -20.01
CA ILE A 112 -3.98 -11.49 -20.87
C ILE A 112 -2.91 -11.76 -21.94
N PHE A 113 -2.60 -13.02 -22.19
CA PHE A 113 -1.77 -13.39 -23.33
C PHE A 113 -2.59 -13.54 -24.61
N ARG A 114 -2.22 -12.79 -25.64
CA ARG A 114 -2.84 -12.81 -26.98
C ARG A 114 -1.84 -13.23 -28.04
N ARG A 115 -2.19 -14.24 -28.84
CA ARG A 115 -1.37 -14.65 -29.98
C ARG A 115 -1.82 -13.94 -31.26
N VAL A 116 -0.85 -13.37 -31.98
CA VAL A 116 -1.05 -12.76 -33.31
C VAL A 116 0.05 -13.25 -34.24
N GLY A 117 -0.23 -14.30 -35.01
CA GLY A 117 0.76 -14.96 -35.86
C GLY A 117 1.96 -15.48 -35.04
N PRO A 118 3.21 -15.05 -35.34
CA PRO A 118 4.40 -15.42 -34.58
C PRO A 118 4.60 -14.56 -33.32
N LYS A 119 3.71 -13.60 -33.04
CA LYS A 119 3.81 -12.71 -31.87
C LYS A 119 2.91 -13.18 -30.74
N VAL A 120 3.38 -12.95 -29.52
CA VAL A 120 2.57 -13.07 -28.30
C VAL A 120 2.60 -11.74 -27.59
N PHE A 121 1.43 -11.14 -27.35
CA PHE A 121 1.30 -9.92 -26.58
C PHE A 121 0.88 -10.21 -25.14
N MET A 122 1.42 -9.44 -24.20
CA MET A 122 0.85 -9.27 -22.86
C MET A 122 -0.01 -8.01 -22.87
N GLU A 123 -1.31 -8.19 -22.92
CA GLU A 123 -2.32 -7.12 -22.98
C GLU A 123 -2.91 -6.88 -21.59
N GLU A 124 -2.98 -5.63 -21.15
CA GLU A 124 -3.76 -5.19 -19.99
C GLU A 124 -5.10 -4.60 -20.47
N PRO A 125 -6.24 -5.29 -20.26
CA PRO A 125 -7.55 -4.72 -20.51
C PRO A 125 -7.90 -3.61 -19.51
N ASN A 126 -8.71 -2.65 -19.93
CA ASN A 126 -9.12 -1.54 -19.08
C ASN A 126 -10.01 -2.01 -17.92
N GLN A 127 -9.52 -1.86 -16.68
CA GLN A 127 -10.27 -2.19 -15.47
C GLN A 127 -11.04 -0.99 -14.89
N THR A 128 -10.94 0.21 -15.45
CA THR A 128 -11.70 1.38 -14.94
C THR A 128 -13.05 1.54 -15.64
N TYR A 129 -13.11 1.24 -16.93
CA TYR A 129 -14.31 1.36 -17.75
C TYR A 129 -14.67 0.00 -18.34
N ARG A 130 -15.81 -0.54 -17.95
CA ARG A 130 -16.24 -1.91 -18.25
C ARG A 130 -17.70 -1.92 -18.70
N ALA A 131 -18.14 -3.04 -19.26
CA ALA A 131 -19.54 -3.41 -19.34
C ALA A 131 -19.68 -4.84 -18.82
N ILE A 132 -20.39 -5.02 -17.72
CA ILE A 132 -20.68 -6.33 -17.13
C ILE A 132 -22.03 -6.79 -17.68
N THR A 133 -21.99 -7.57 -18.76
CA THR A 133 -23.17 -7.94 -19.54
C THR A 133 -22.95 -9.28 -20.25
N ASP A 134 -24.05 -9.99 -20.52
CA ASP A 134 -24.05 -11.19 -21.36
C ASP A 134 -24.11 -10.85 -22.86
N ASP A 135 -24.31 -9.56 -23.23
CA ASP A 135 -24.28 -9.11 -24.62
C ASP A 135 -22.83 -8.84 -25.08
N PRO A 136 -22.25 -9.69 -25.96
CA PRO A 136 -20.87 -9.52 -26.40
C PRO A 136 -20.65 -8.26 -27.24
N LEU A 137 -21.69 -7.70 -27.90
CA LEU A 137 -21.56 -6.49 -28.70
C LEU A 137 -21.53 -5.24 -27.82
N GLU A 138 -22.29 -5.23 -26.73
CA GLU A 138 -22.24 -4.17 -25.72
C GLU A 138 -20.88 -4.17 -25.02
N ALA A 139 -20.42 -5.33 -24.54
CA ALA A 139 -19.08 -5.49 -23.96
C ALA A 139 -17.99 -5.03 -24.93
N LYS A 140 -18.10 -5.41 -26.20
CA LYS A 140 -17.17 -4.98 -27.25
C LYS A 140 -17.20 -3.48 -27.50
N SER A 141 -18.38 -2.85 -27.54
CA SER A 141 -18.51 -1.41 -27.76
C SER A 141 -17.77 -0.60 -26.69
N VAL A 142 -17.81 -1.06 -25.44
CA VAL A 142 -17.09 -0.41 -24.34
C VAL A 142 -15.59 -0.70 -24.42
N ALA A 143 -15.20 -1.95 -24.68
CA ALA A 143 -13.80 -2.32 -24.87
C ALA A 143 -13.13 -1.57 -26.03
N ASP A 144 -13.84 -1.35 -27.14
CA ASP A 144 -13.33 -0.55 -28.28
C ASP A 144 -13.33 0.96 -27.96
N GLY A 145 -14.14 1.41 -27.00
CA GLY A 145 -14.23 2.81 -26.57
C GLY A 145 -13.16 3.25 -25.56
N PHE A 146 -12.57 2.30 -24.82
CA PHE A 146 -11.54 2.56 -23.83
C PHE A 146 -10.31 1.67 -24.08
N PRO A 147 -9.12 2.25 -24.35
CA PRO A 147 -7.97 1.49 -24.82
C PRO A 147 -7.45 0.50 -23.76
N SER A 148 -7.03 -0.67 -24.23
CA SER A 148 -6.12 -1.58 -23.52
C SER A 148 -4.66 -1.14 -23.71
N SER A 149 -3.75 -1.73 -22.94
CA SER A 149 -2.30 -1.50 -23.06
C SER A 149 -1.57 -2.78 -23.43
N ILE A 150 -0.70 -2.74 -24.44
CA ILE A 150 0.23 -3.84 -24.73
C ILE A 150 1.53 -3.57 -23.98
N HIS A 151 1.76 -4.32 -22.90
CA HIS A 151 2.96 -4.16 -22.07
C HIS A 151 4.21 -4.74 -22.71
N TRP A 152 4.07 -5.83 -23.47
CA TRP A 152 5.18 -6.49 -24.14
C TRP A 152 4.71 -7.33 -25.33
N GLY A 153 5.62 -7.56 -26.28
CA GLY A 153 5.40 -8.42 -27.43
C GLY A 153 6.58 -9.35 -27.68
N TRP A 154 6.40 -10.64 -27.44
CA TRP A 154 7.37 -11.68 -27.73
C TRP A 154 7.25 -12.21 -29.16
N THR A 155 8.30 -12.84 -29.66
CA THR A 155 8.25 -13.72 -30.83
C THR A 155 8.31 -15.17 -30.34
N VAL A 156 7.46 -16.05 -30.90
CA VAL A 156 7.49 -17.49 -30.61
C VAL A 156 8.85 -18.06 -31.02
N ALA A 157 9.54 -18.69 -30.07
CA ALA A 157 10.83 -19.34 -30.28
C ALA A 157 10.70 -20.85 -30.53
N ALA A 158 9.71 -21.47 -29.91
CA ALA A 158 9.35 -22.87 -30.08
C ALA A 158 7.86 -23.09 -29.81
N GLN A 159 7.29 -24.17 -30.32
CA GLN A 159 5.88 -24.49 -30.16
C GLN A 159 5.67 -26.01 -30.09
N THR A 160 4.85 -26.45 -29.13
CA THR A 160 4.33 -27.82 -29.04
C THR A 160 2.84 -27.72 -28.81
N ASP A 161 2.05 -28.30 -29.71
CA ASP A 161 0.60 -28.16 -29.74
C ASP A 161 0.16 -26.68 -29.75
N ASP A 162 -0.62 -26.25 -28.77
CA ASP A 162 -1.09 -24.88 -28.57
C ASP A 162 -0.19 -24.04 -27.65
N ARG A 163 0.81 -24.65 -27.01
CA ARG A 163 1.76 -23.99 -26.10
C ARG A 163 2.92 -23.40 -26.88
N VAL A 164 3.40 -22.24 -26.46
CA VAL A 164 4.56 -21.59 -27.09
C VAL A 164 5.61 -21.22 -26.05
N LEU A 165 6.87 -21.31 -26.46
CA LEU A 165 8.00 -20.84 -25.67
C LEU A 165 8.45 -19.47 -26.18
N VAL A 166 8.67 -18.54 -25.26
CA VAL A 166 9.18 -17.19 -25.55
C VAL A 166 10.38 -16.85 -24.65
N ASP A 167 11.35 -16.10 -25.17
CA ASP A 167 12.43 -15.55 -24.36
C ASP A 167 11.89 -14.38 -23.52
N ALA A 168 11.77 -14.57 -22.22
CA ALA A 168 11.22 -13.59 -21.28
C ALA A 168 12.31 -12.78 -20.56
N THR A 169 13.59 -13.01 -20.86
CA THR A 169 14.70 -12.41 -20.12
C THR A 169 14.65 -10.88 -20.14
N SER A 170 14.54 -10.26 -21.32
CA SER A 170 14.46 -8.80 -21.44
C SER A 170 13.16 -8.20 -20.88
N PHE A 171 12.09 -8.99 -20.84
CA PHE A 171 10.83 -8.58 -20.23
C PHE A 171 10.99 -8.41 -18.72
N PHE A 172 11.63 -9.37 -18.06
CA PHE A 172 11.87 -9.32 -16.61
C PHE A 172 12.95 -8.31 -16.24
N LEU A 173 14.00 -8.17 -17.05
CA LEU A 173 15.11 -7.25 -16.77
C LEU A 173 14.78 -5.77 -16.95
N ARG A 174 13.58 -5.40 -17.41
CA ARG A 174 13.22 -3.98 -17.54
C ARG A 174 12.85 -3.37 -16.19
N ASP A 175 12.99 -2.05 -16.10
CA ASP A 175 12.55 -1.25 -14.94
C ASP A 175 11.02 -1.14 -14.89
N TRP A 176 10.35 -2.17 -14.36
CA TRP A 176 8.90 -2.17 -14.20
C TRP A 176 8.44 -1.34 -13.01
N HIS A 177 9.27 -1.23 -11.98
CA HIS A 177 8.96 -0.49 -10.77
C HIS A 177 9.15 1.03 -10.93
N ASP A 178 9.56 1.51 -12.12
CA ASP A 178 9.81 2.92 -12.44
C ASP A 178 10.86 3.56 -11.51
N ILE A 179 11.93 2.82 -11.20
CA ILE A 179 13.05 3.27 -10.36
C ILE A 179 13.69 4.52 -10.97
N VAL A 180 13.96 4.51 -12.28
CA VAL A 180 14.54 5.67 -12.98
C VAL A 180 13.61 6.88 -12.90
N GLY A 181 12.30 6.67 -13.08
CA GLY A 181 11.31 7.74 -12.97
C GLY A 181 11.24 8.30 -11.56
N SER A 182 11.26 7.44 -10.53
CA SER A 182 11.26 7.87 -9.12
C SER A 182 12.49 8.71 -8.78
N LEU A 183 13.69 8.23 -9.11
CA LEU A 183 14.94 8.96 -8.89
C LEU A 183 14.94 10.32 -9.61
N ARG A 184 14.41 10.38 -10.84
CA ARG A 184 14.26 11.62 -11.59
C ARG A 184 13.29 12.59 -10.93
N ARG A 185 12.10 12.13 -10.49
CA ARG A 185 11.09 12.96 -9.80
C ARG A 185 11.64 13.53 -8.49
N SER A 186 12.46 12.77 -7.78
CA SER A 186 13.13 13.19 -6.55
C SER A 186 14.44 13.96 -6.78
N ASN A 187 14.72 14.40 -8.02
CA ASN A 187 15.93 15.16 -8.39
C ASN A 187 17.26 14.49 -8.01
N GLN A 188 17.33 13.16 -8.12
CA GLN A 188 18.54 12.39 -7.78
C GLN A 188 19.47 12.15 -8.97
N GLY A 189 19.32 12.92 -10.05
CA GLY A 189 20.09 12.78 -11.27
C GLY A 189 19.43 11.86 -12.30
N THR A 190 20.06 11.74 -13.47
CA THR A 190 19.57 10.92 -14.57
C THR A 190 20.22 9.55 -14.51
N PHE A 191 19.41 8.53 -14.20
CA PHE A 191 19.86 7.14 -14.20
C PHE A 191 19.40 6.41 -15.47
N SER A 192 20.18 5.41 -15.87
CA SER A 192 19.80 4.45 -16.91
C SER A 192 20.11 3.02 -16.44
N LEU A 193 19.23 2.08 -16.78
CA LEU A 193 19.47 0.66 -16.55
C LEU A 193 20.70 0.19 -17.35
N ASP A 194 21.61 -0.51 -16.68
CA ASP A 194 22.80 -1.12 -17.27
C ASP A 194 22.57 -2.63 -17.40
N ALA A 195 22.28 -3.07 -18.63
CA ALA A 195 22.01 -4.47 -18.94
C ALA A 195 23.22 -5.38 -18.66
N SER A 196 24.46 -4.89 -18.79
CA SER A 196 25.66 -5.70 -18.54
C SER A 196 25.88 -6.02 -17.06
N ARG A 197 25.20 -5.29 -16.17
CA ARG A 197 25.25 -5.44 -14.71
C ARG A 197 23.89 -5.85 -14.14
N SER A 198 23.02 -6.41 -14.97
CA SER A 198 21.68 -6.86 -14.59
C SER A 198 21.48 -8.29 -15.05
N ALA A 199 20.85 -9.12 -14.22
CA ALA A 199 20.69 -10.54 -14.49
C ALA A 199 19.48 -11.12 -13.73
N PRO A 200 18.89 -12.23 -14.22
CA PRO A 200 17.98 -13.03 -13.43
C PRO A 200 18.57 -13.42 -12.06
N PHE A 201 17.74 -13.44 -11.03
CA PHE A 201 18.12 -13.86 -9.68
C PHE A 201 17.49 -15.24 -9.39
N ARG A 202 18.24 -16.30 -9.72
CA ARG A 202 17.73 -17.67 -9.78
C ARG A 202 17.29 -18.21 -8.43
N GLU A 203 17.97 -17.85 -7.34
CA GLU A 203 17.73 -18.37 -5.99
C GLU A 203 16.32 -18.05 -5.45
N ARG A 204 15.71 -16.98 -5.95
CA ARG A 204 14.36 -16.52 -5.58
C ARG A 204 13.36 -16.58 -6.75
N THR A 205 13.76 -17.19 -7.86
CA THR A 205 12.83 -17.51 -8.97
C THR A 205 12.21 -18.88 -8.71
N ARG A 206 10.90 -18.90 -8.45
CA ARG A 206 10.15 -20.08 -7.99
C ARG A 206 8.79 -20.14 -8.67
N VAL A 207 8.25 -21.35 -8.79
CA VAL A 207 6.93 -21.58 -9.39
C VAL A 207 6.09 -22.45 -8.45
N PHE A 208 4.79 -22.20 -8.46
CA PHE A 208 3.79 -22.88 -7.64
C PHE A 208 2.53 -23.12 -8.48
N PRO A 209 1.56 -23.93 -8.02
CA PRO A 209 0.35 -24.22 -8.79
C PRO A 209 -0.46 -22.97 -9.18
N GLU A 210 -0.50 -21.96 -8.30
CA GLU A 210 -1.36 -20.77 -8.44
C GLU A 210 -0.57 -19.48 -8.72
N ASN A 211 0.76 -19.53 -8.68
CA ASN A 211 1.60 -18.36 -8.96
C ASN A 211 2.99 -18.72 -9.50
N THR A 212 3.54 -17.82 -10.32
CA THR A 212 4.91 -17.87 -10.83
C THR A 212 5.65 -16.61 -10.38
N GLU A 213 6.78 -16.79 -9.69
CA GLU A 213 7.55 -15.75 -9.04
C GLU A 213 8.94 -15.65 -9.69
N VAL A 214 9.31 -14.47 -10.20
CA VAL A 214 10.60 -14.22 -10.86
C VAL A 214 11.28 -13.01 -10.25
N GLU A 215 12.50 -13.20 -9.72
CA GLU A 215 13.31 -12.12 -9.19
C GLU A 215 14.45 -11.79 -10.15
N VAL A 216 14.78 -10.50 -10.27
CA VAL A 216 15.89 -10.00 -11.08
C VAL A 216 16.74 -9.02 -10.29
N THR A 217 18.04 -9.00 -10.58
CA THR A 217 18.96 -7.97 -10.12
C THR A 217 19.13 -6.92 -11.21
N LEU A 218 18.83 -5.66 -10.88
CA LEU A 218 18.90 -4.53 -11.81
C LEU A 218 19.91 -3.51 -11.31
N THR A 219 20.84 -3.11 -12.17
CA THR A 219 21.80 -2.04 -11.88
C THR A 219 21.51 -0.80 -12.70
N PHE A 220 21.42 0.35 -12.04
CA PHE A 220 21.18 1.65 -12.65
C PHE A 220 22.41 2.54 -12.47
N THR A 221 22.82 3.23 -13.53
CA THR A 221 24.04 4.05 -13.53
C THR A 221 23.76 5.52 -13.80
N SER A 222 24.55 6.39 -13.19
CA SER A 222 24.50 7.85 -13.37
C SER A 222 25.88 8.46 -13.18
N SER A 223 26.21 9.47 -14.00
CA SER A 223 27.43 10.27 -13.81
C SER A 223 27.26 11.38 -12.76
N GLN A 224 26.02 11.69 -12.38
CA GLN A 224 25.67 12.78 -11.46
C GLN A 224 24.59 12.32 -10.47
N PRO A 225 24.88 11.33 -9.60
CA PRO A 225 23.92 10.88 -8.62
C PRO A 225 23.54 12.00 -7.66
N GLY A 226 22.33 11.97 -7.10
CA GLY A 226 21.88 12.93 -6.11
C GLY A 226 22.46 12.69 -4.72
N ALA A 227 22.17 13.61 -3.79
CA ALA A 227 22.66 13.53 -2.42
C ALA A 227 22.08 12.34 -1.65
N LEU A 228 20.77 12.09 -1.77
CA LEU A 228 20.10 10.98 -1.08
C LEU A 228 20.62 9.64 -1.58
N VAL A 229 20.90 9.53 -2.88
CA VAL A 229 21.50 8.32 -3.44
C VAL A 229 22.91 8.10 -2.90
N ARG A 230 23.77 9.12 -2.94
CA ARG A 230 25.14 9.04 -2.41
C ARG A 230 25.20 8.72 -0.91
N GLN A 231 24.16 9.06 -0.16
CA GLN A 231 24.10 8.81 1.28
C GLN A 231 24.03 7.33 1.62
N VAL A 232 23.34 6.53 0.80
CA VAL A 232 23.00 5.13 1.12
C VAL A 232 23.60 4.11 0.16
N ALA A 233 23.85 4.49 -1.10
CA ALA A 233 24.47 3.60 -2.06
C ALA A 233 25.98 3.48 -1.79
N ALA A 234 26.50 2.25 -1.83
CA ALA A 234 27.94 1.99 -1.72
C ALA A 234 28.77 2.75 -2.77
N THR A 235 28.21 2.94 -3.97
CA THR A 235 28.76 3.83 -4.99
C THR A 235 27.63 4.55 -5.68
N GLY A 236 27.45 5.85 -5.41
CA GLY A 236 26.28 6.58 -5.89
C GLY A 236 26.03 6.53 -7.41
N GLY A 237 27.10 6.44 -8.21
CA GLY A 237 26.98 6.38 -9.67
C GLY A 237 26.55 5.02 -10.25
N ALA A 238 26.43 3.98 -9.41
CA ALA A 238 25.98 2.65 -9.80
C ALA A 238 25.19 2.01 -8.64
N VAL A 239 23.88 1.92 -8.79
CA VAL A 239 22.98 1.40 -7.75
C VAL A 239 22.30 0.14 -8.22
N THR A 240 22.38 -0.91 -7.40
CA THR A 240 21.81 -2.22 -7.70
C THR A 240 20.65 -2.51 -6.75
N ILE A 241 19.52 -2.93 -7.31
CA ILE A 241 18.26 -3.20 -6.62
C ILE A 241 17.73 -4.54 -7.13
N ARG A 242 16.97 -5.27 -6.29
CA ARG A 242 16.25 -6.46 -6.76
C ARG A 242 14.77 -6.14 -6.97
N GLN A 243 14.27 -6.51 -8.14
CA GLN A 243 12.87 -6.38 -8.53
C GLN A 243 12.27 -7.78 -8.64
N HIS A 244 11.06 -7.92 -8.15
CA HIS A 244 10.33 -9.17 -8.15
C HIS A 244 9.07 -9.05 -9.00
N HIS A 245 8.73 -10.13 -9.70
CA HIS A 245 7.55 -10.28 -10.52
C HIS A 245 6.72 -11.42 -9.99
N SER A 246 5.41 -11.19 -9.87
CA SER A 246 4.45 -12.24 -9.56
C SER A 246 3.40 -12.32 -10.66
N PHE A 247 3.20 -13.50 -11.21
CA PHE A 247 2.02 -13.85 -12.00
C PHE A 247 1.12 -14.73 -11.15
N VAL A 248 -0.07 -14.25 -10.82
CA VAL A 248 -0.99 -14.93 -9.89
C VAL A 248 -2.26 -15.31 -10.62
N GLN A 249 -2.70 -16.55 -10.39
CA GLN A 249 -4.01 -17.01 -10.77
C GLN A 249 -5.07 -16.16 -10.07
N LEU A 250 -5.97 -15.57 -10.84
CA LEU A 250 -7.08 -14.84 -10.27
C LEU A 250 -8.24 -15.79 -9.93
N PRO A 251 -8.98 -15.55 -8.83
CA PRO A 251 -10.16 -16.34 -8.49
C PRO A 251 -11.20 -16.36 -9.61
N GLU A 252 -12.02 -17.41 -9.67
CA GLU A 252 -13.12 -17.49 -10.63
C GLU A 252 -14.14 -16.38 -10.38
N LEU A 253 -14.62 -15.73 -11.46
CA LEU A 253 -15.67 -14.73 -11.34
C LEU A 253 -16.95 -15.36 -10.81
N GLY A 254 -17.61 -14.69 -9.86
CA GLY A 254 -18.80 -15.20 -9.17
C GLY A 254 -18.51 -16.09 -7.96
N SER A 255 -17.26 -16.53 -7.75
CA SER A 255 -16.88 -17.24 -6.52
C SER A 255 -16.83 -16.31 -5.31
N TYR A 256 -16.62 -15.01 -5.51
CA TYR A 256 -16.56 -13.98 -4.47
C TYR A 256 -17.71 -12.99 -4.64
N THR A 257 -18.34 -12.60 -3.52
CA THR A 257 -19.36 -11.54 -3.52
C THR A 257 -18.77 -10.25 -2.93
N PRO A 258 -18.58 -9.20 -3.77
CA PRO A 258 -18.12 -7.89 -3.30
C PRO A 258 -19.15 -7.23 -2.38
N ARG A 259 -18.67 -6.48 -1.38
CA ARG A 259 -19.52 -5.68 -0.49
C ARG A 259 -19.59 -4.24 -0.94
N ALA A 260 -20.81 -3.73 -1.10
CA ALA A 260 -21.04 -2.36 -1.54
C ALA A 260 -20.42 -1.35 -0.57
N PHE A 261 -19.85 -0.28 -1.11
CA PHE A 261 -19.24 0.77 -0.30
C PHE A 261 -20.31 1.61 0.40
N ASP A 262 -20.20 1.77 1.72
CA ASP A 262 -20.92 2.76 2.52
C ASP A 262 -19.90 3.75 3.11
N PRO A 263 -20.06 5.07 2.92
CA PRO A 263 -19.11 6.06 3.44
C PRO A 263 -18.95 6.04 4.96
N ARG A 264 -19.95 5.52 5.69
CA ARG A 264 -19.92 5.38 7.16
C ARG A 264 -19.18 4.11 7.61
N GLY A 265 -18.87 3.18 6.70
CA GLY A 265 -18.42 1.83 7.04
C GLY A 265 -16.94 1.66 7.39
N GLY A 266 -16.09 2.66 7.17
CA GLY A 266 -14.68 2.60 7.59
C GLY A 266 -13.70 1.94 6.61
N TYR A 267 -14.08 1.67 5.36
CA TYR A 267 -13.25 0.91 4.42
C TYR A 267 -12.71 1.74 3.26
N GLY A 268 -11.53 1.36 2.75
CA GLY A 268 -11.04 1.84 1.47
C GLY A 268 -11.86 1.24 0.31
N GLY A 269 -12.35 2.10 -0.59
CA GLY A 269 -13.16 1.69 -1.73
C GLY A 269 -12.40 1.61 -3.06
N VAL A 270 -12.81 0.67 -3.92
CA VAL A 270 -12.46 0.64 -5.35
C VAL A 270 -13.69 1.02 -6.16
N SER A 271 -13.50 1.83 -7.20
CA SER A 271 -14.58 2.28 -8.07
C SER A 271 -14.27 1.97 -9.53
N TRP A 272 -15.31 1.63 -10.29
CA TRP A 272 -15.26 1.55 -11.76
C TRP A 272 -16.55 2.06 -12.37
N TYR A 273 -16.52 2.30 -13.68
CA TYR A 273 -17.68 2.64 -14.48
C TYR A 273 -18.17 1.38 -15.19
N ASP A 274 -19.45 1.06 -15.02
CA ASP A 274 -20.09 -0.09 -15.67
C ASP A 274 -21.17 0.37 -16.65
N PHE A 275 -20.80 0.45 -17.93
CA PHE A 275 -21.64 0.98 -19.01
C PHE A 275 -22.82 0.07 -19.39
N ALA A 276 -22.89 -1.15 -18.87
CA ALA A 276 -24.08 -2.00 -18.99
C ALA A 276 -25.15 -1.64 -17.94
N THR A 277 -24.87 -0.68 -17.05
CA THR A 277 -25.81 -0.24 -16.01
C THR A 277 -27.03 0.45 -16.61
N PRO A 278 -28.26 0.09 -16.18
CA PRO A 278 -29.48 0.81 -16.54
C PRO A 278 -29.41 2.32 -16.24
N ILE A 279 -30.06 3.14 -17.08
CA ILE A 279 -29.95 4.61 -17.02
C ILE A 279 -30.48 5.26 -15.73
N ASP A 280 -31.29 4.54 -14.95
CA ASP A 280 -31.85 4.97 -13.67
C ASP A 280 -30.97 4.59 -12.47
N GLN A 281 -29.82 3.96 -12.72
CA GLN A 281 -28.86 3.54 -11.70
C GLN A 281 -27.52 4.27 -11.84
N SER A 282 -26.70 4.25 -10.79
CA SER A 282 -25.34 4.83 -10.84
C SER A 282 -24.42 4.04 -11.76
N LEU A 283 -23.90 4.72 -12.78
CA LEU A 283 -22.83 4.23 -13.66
C LEU A 283 -21.57 3.87 -12.86
N VAL A 284 -21.29 4.62 -11.78
CA VAL A 284 -20.16 4.36 -10.90
C VAL A 284 -20.55 3.27 -9.92
N LYS A 285 -19.83 2.15 -9.96
CA LYS A 285 -19.90 1.10 -8.95
C LYS A 285 -18.80 1.31 -7.93
N ARG A 286 -19.10 1.08 -6.65
CA ARG A 286 -18.16 1.26 -5.53
C ARG A 286 -18.29 0.10 -4.56
N TYR A 287 -17.16 -0.52 -4.25
CA TYR A 287 -17.10 -1.66 -3.34
C TYR A 287 -15.90 -1.54 -2.41
N ILE A 288 -16.00 -2.14 -1.22
CA ILE A 288 -14.90 -2.18 -0.26
C ILE A 288 -13.90 -3.27 -0.66
N ARG A 289 -12.63 -3.06 -0.30
CA ARG A 289 -11.62 -4.13 -0.38
C ARG A 289 -11.64 -4.92 0.92
N ARG A 290 -11.72 -6.24 0.84
CA ARG A 290 -11.62 -7.15 2.00
C ARG A 290 -11.08 -8.52 1.57
N HIS A 291 -10.52 -9.27 2.50
CA HIS A 291 -10.20 -10.67 2.27
C HIS A 291 -11.49 -11.49 2.11
N ARG A 292 -11.40 -12.60 1.39
CA ARG A 292 -12.44 -13.63 1.47
C ARG A 292 -12.41 -14.25 2.86
N LEU A 293 -13.59 -14.34 3.46
CA LEU A 293 -13.78 -15.03 4.74
C LEU A 293 -15.16 -15.66 4.73
N GLU A 294 -15.19 -16.98 4.80
CA GLU A 294 -16.43 -17.76 4.74
C GLU A 294 -16.54 -18.65 5.98
N LYS A 295 -17.71 -18.76 6.63
CA LYS A 295 -17.85 -19.67 7.78
C LYS A 295 -17.83 -21.12 7.32
N ALA A 296 -17.04 -21.95 8.02
CA ALA A 296 -17.07 -23.40 7.82
C ALA A 296 -18.44 -24.02 8.09
N ASN A 297 -19.23 -23.43 9.01
CA ASN A 297 -20.62 -23.79 9.27
C ASN A 297 -21.55 -22.61 8.92
N PRO A 298 -22.01 -22.51 7.66
CA PRO A 298 -22.94 -21.46 7.24
C PRO A 298 -24.24 -21.50 8.07
N GLY A 299 -24.52 -20.45 8.82
CA GLY A 299 -25.69 -20.33 9.69
C GLY A 299 -25.42 -20.42 11.20
N ALA A 300 -24.22 -20.80 11.62
CA ALA A 300 -23.81 -20.67 13.02
C ALA A 300 -23.55 -19.19 13.37
N ALA A 301 -23.96 -18.77 14.57
CA ALA A 301 -23.69 -17.42 15.06
C ALA A 301 -22.17 -17.13 15.11
N VAL A 302 -21.40 -18.10 15.61
CA VAL A 302 -19.94 -18.13 15.60
C VAL A 302 -19.47 -19.41 14.90
N SER A 303 -18.47 -19.32 14.03
CA SER A 303 -17.84 -20.47 13.36
C SER A 303 -16.39 -20.18 13.05
N ASP A 304 -15.56 -21.21 13.00
CA ASP A 304 -14.26 -21.11 12.33
C ASP A 304 -14.46 -20.77 10.85
N PRO A 305 -13.52 -20.06 10.21
CA PRO A 305 -13.56 -19.83 8.78
C PRO A 305 -13.21 -21.12 8.01
N VAL A 306 -13.58 -21.18 6.74
CA VAL A 306 -13.05 -22.17 5.78
C VAL A 306 -11.55 -21.96 5.61
N GLU A 307 -11.14 -20.72 5.36
CA GLU A 307 -9.74 -20.32 5.27
C GLU A 307 -9.47 -19.12 6.19
N PRO A 308 -8.55 -19.24 7.16
CA PRO A 308 -8.20 -18.14 8.05
C PRO A 308 -7.26 -17.14 7.36
N ILE A 309 -7.37 -15.88 7.78
CA ILE A 309 -6.44 -14.82 7.40
C ILE A 309 -5.19 -14.94 8.27
N VAL A 310 -4.06 -15.30 7.67
CA VAL A 310 -2.79 -15.47 8.37
C VAL A 310 -1.78 -14.43 7.89
N TYR A 311 -1.21 -13.68 8.83
CA TYR A 311 -0.13 -12.74 8.56
C TYR A 311 1.19 -13.26 9.12
N TYR A 312 2.23 -13.21 8.29
CA TYR A 312 3.54 -13.74 8.61
C TYR A 312 4.53 -12.61 8.89
N LEU A 313 5.08 -12.56 10.11
CA LEU A 313 6.11 -11.61 10.50
C LEU A 313 7.47 -12.02 9.95
N ASP A 314 8.20 -11.05 9.41
CA ASP A 314 9.57 -11.21 8.93
C ASP A 314 10.50 -11.69 10.07
N PRO A 315 11.18 -12.86 9.92
CA PRO A 315 12.05 -13.42 10.95
C PRO A 315 13.28 -12.55 11.24
N GLY A 316 13.61 -11.59 10.37
CA GLY A 316 14.65 -10.59 10.60
C GLY A 316 14.31 -9.56 11.68
N THR A 317 13.08 -9.54 12.19
CA THR A 317 12.68 -8.63 13.28
C THR A 317 13.36 -9.05 14.59
N PRO A 318 14.11 -8.16 15.28
CA PRO A 318 14.77 -8.47 16.54
C PRO A 318 13.79 -8.44 17.73
N GLU A 319 14.12 -9.16 18.82
CA GLU A 319 13.48 -8.92 20.12
C GLU A 319 13.98 -7.61 20.75
N PRO A 320 13.18 -6.91 21.58
CA PRO A 320 11.79 -7.22 21.98
C PRO A 320 10.70 -6.77 20.99
N VAL A 321 11.10 -6.16 19.86
CA VAL A 321 10.16 -5.60 18.87
C VAL A 321 9.33 -6.70 18.21
N ARG A 322 9.91 -7.88 17.94
CA ARG A 322 9.22 -9.04 17.38
C ARG A 322 8.00 -9.41 18.24
N THR A 323 8.19 -9.59 19.55
CA THR A 323 7.09 -9.91 20.46
C THR A 323 6.00 -8.84 20.40
N ALA A 324 6.37 -7.55 20.43
CA ALA A 324 5.39 -6.46 20.34
C ALA A 324 4.61 -6.46 19.02
N LEU A 325 5.25 -6.71 17.88
CA LEU A 325 4.56 -6.78 16.59
C LEU A 325 3.58 -7.95 16.49
N MET A 326 3.98 -9.13 16.97
CA MET A 326 3.10 -10.30 17.05
C MET A 326 1.88 -10.01 17.92
N THR A 327 2.09 -9.52 19.15
CA THR A 327 1.00 -9.20 20.09
C THR A 327 0.03 -8.19 19.49
N GLY A 328 0.53 -7.09 18.93
CA GLY A 328 -0.33 -6.07 18.34
C GLY A 328 -1.11 -6.56 17.12
N GLY A 329 -0.49 -7.38 16.28
CA GLY A 329 -1.19 -7.96 15.13
C GLY A 329 -2.30 -8.93 15.54
N ASP A 330 -2.06 -9.74 16.56
CA ASP A 330 -3.05 -10.72 17.06
C ASP A 330 -4.30 -10.08 17.67
N TRP A 331 -4.29 -8.79 18.02
CA TRP A 331 -5.49 -8.07 18.49
C TRP A 331 -6.65 -8.14 17.49
N TRP A 332 -6.38 -8.27 16.18
CA TRP A 332 -7.43 -8.42 15.17
C TRP A 332 -8.30 -9.67 15.38
N ALA A 333 -7.79 -10.72 16.02
CA ALA A 333 -8.59 -11.90 16.35
C ALA A 333 -9.87 -11.54 17.14
N GLU A 334 -9.77 -10.60 18.09
CA GLU A 334 -10.90 -10.13 18.90
C GLU A 334 -12.01 -9.48 18.05
N ALA A 335 -11.63 -8.70 17.02
CA ALA A 335 -12.60 -8.04 16.13
C ALA A 335 -13.28 -9.04 15.19
N PHE A 336 -12.56 -10.05 14.71
CA PHE A 336 -13.15 -11.12 13.91
C PHE A 336 -14.04 -12.04 14.74
N GLU A 337 -13.68 -12.32 16.00
CA GLU A 337 -14.55 -13.03 16.95
C GLU A 337 -15.86 -12.28 17.18
N ALA A 338 -15.80 -10.95 17.37
CA ALA A 338 -16.98 -10.10 17.49
C ALA A 338 -17.86 -10.10 16.21
N ALA A 339 -17.27 -10.30 15.03
CA ALA A 339 -17.99 -10.48 13.76
C ALA A 339 -18.55 -11.90 13.57
N GLY A 340 -18.30 -12.82 14.52
CA GLY A 340 -18.80 -14.19 14.51
C GLY A 340 -17.81 -15.22 13.96
N PHE A 341 -16.51 -14.97 14.01
CA PHE A 341 -15.48 -15.92 13.58
C PHE A 341 -14.47 -16.25 14.69
N SER A 342 -14.43 -17.50 15.15
CA SER A 342 -13.61 -17.90 16.31
C SER A 342 -12.11 -18.03 16.05
N ASN A 343 -11.68 -18.29 14.81
CA ASN A 343 -10.27 -18.51 14.45
C ASN A 343 -9.93 -17.86 13.11
N ALA A 344 -10.50 -16.68 12.83
CA ALA A 344 -10.38 -16.03 11.53
C ALA A 344 -9.07 -15.31 11.28
N PHE A 345 -8.37 -14.85 12.32
CA PHE A 345 -7.14 -14.09 12.18
C PHE A 345 -6.06 -14.62 13.11
N ARG A 346 -4.82 -14.69 12.64
CA ARG A 346 -3.64 -14.94 13.48
C ARG A 346 -2.33 -14.45 12.86
N MET A 347 -1.38 -14.15 13.73
CA MET A 347 0.01 -13.89 13.38
C MET A 347 0.86 -15.15 13.49
N GLU A 348 1.78 -15.34 12.54
CA GLU A 348 2.79 -16.40 12.55
C GLU A 348 4.16 -15.82 12.19
N ILE A 349 5.25 -16.54 12.49
CA ILE A 349 6.57 -16.19 11.94
C ILE A 349 6.68 -16.78 10.54
N LEU A 350 7.15 -16.00 9.57
CA LEU A 350 7.35 -16.50 8.21
C LEU A 350 8.35 -17.67 8.23
N PRO A 351 7.99 -18.85 7.68
CA PRO A 351 8.90 -19.99 7.61
C PRO A 351 10.17 -19.67 6.81
N ASP A 352 11.29 -20.28 7.18
CA ASP A 352 12.58 -20.14 6.49
C ASP A 352 12.56 -20.61 5.02
N THR A 353 11.65 -21.51 4.70
CA THR A 353 11.39 -22.02 3.35
C THR A 353 10.54 -21.08 2.49
N ALA A 354 9.83 -20.13 3.09
CA ALA A 354 8.93 -19.22 2.40
C ALA A 354 9.64 -17.97 1.86
N ASP A 355 8.99 -17.31 0.90
CA ASP A 355 9.44 -16.04 0.35
C ASP A 355 8.50 -14.93 0.77
N PRO A 356 8.98 -13.82 1.36
CA PRO A 356 8.13 -12.68 1.68
C PRO A 356 7.39 -12.09 0.47
N MET A 357 7.94 -12.21 -0.74
CA MET A 357 7.35 -11.67 -1.96
C MET A 357 6.33 -12.61 -2.64
N ASP A 358 6.31 -13.88 -2.26
CA ASP A 358 5.38 -14.87 -2.80
C ASP A 358 3.93 -14.46 -2.51
N ALA A 359 3.09 -14.51 -3.54
CA ALA A 359 1.69 -14.08 -3.47
C ALA A 359 0.86 -14.80 -2.39
N ARG A 360 1.26 -16.01 -1.99
CA ARG A 360 0.50 -16.87 -1.07
C ARG A 360 0.58 -16.46 0.40
N TYR A 361 1.51 -15.57 0.76
CA TYR A 361 1.73 -15.17 2.16
C TYR A 361 1.37 -13.71 2.35
N SER A 362 0.42 -13.39 3.23
CA SER A 362 0.31 -12.02 3.74
C SER A 362 1.43 -11.77 4.74
N VAL A 363 2.14 -10.64 4.65
CA VAL A 363 3.38 -10.43 5.41
C VAL A 363 3.42 -9.11 6.17
N VAL A 364 4.06 -9.14 7.34
CA VAL A 364 4.53 -7.97 8.08
C VAL A 364 6.04 -7.89 7.94
N GLN A 365 6.51 -7.00 7.07
CA GLN A 365 7.90 -6.91 6.68
C GLN A 365 8.67 -5.86 7.49
N TRP A 366 9.80 -6.27 8.03
CA TRP A 366 10.69 -5.40 8.82
C TRP A 366 11.72 -4.71 7.93
N VAL A 367 11.80 -3.38 7.95
CA VAL A 367 12.64 -2.63 7.01
C VAL A 367 13.56 -1.63 7.69
N HIS A 368 14.76 -1.50 7.15
CA HIS A 368 15.80 -0.58 7.61
C HIS A 368 15.95 0.58 6.63
N ARG A 369 16.12 1.79 7.16
CA ARG A 369 16.29 3.02 6.39
C ARG A 369 17.35 3.90 7.05
N SER A 370 17.99 4.77 6.28
CA SER A 370 18.99 5.73 6.77
C SER A 370 18.40 6.84 7.63
N THR A 371 17.12 7.16 7.42
CA THR A 371 16.34 8.12 8.19
C THR A 371 15.03 7.50 8.63
N ARG A 372 14.36 8.13 9.61
CA ARG A 372 13.00 7.74 10.00
C ARG A 372 12.11 7.72 8.77
N GLY A 373 11.55 6.56 8.47
CA GLY A 373 10.57 6.41 7.41
C GLY A 373 9.19 6.07 7.96
N TRP A 374 8.22 6.14 7.07
CA TRP A 374 6.85 5.78 7.36
C TRP A 374 6.67 4.27 7.38
N SER A 375 5.66 3.83 8.11
CA SER A 375 5.09 2.49 8.01
C SER A 375 3.87 2.55 7.11
N TYR A 376 3.58 1.46 6.40
CA TYR A 376 2.45 1.38 5.49
C TYR A 376 1.89 -0.04 5.41
N GLY A 377 0.57 -0.16 5.42
CA GLY A 377 -0.16 -1.35 4.98
C GLY A 377 -0.68 -1.20 3.54
N ASN A 378 -0.30 -2.12 2.66
CA ASN A 378 -0.83 -2.23 1.30
C ASN A 378 -1.41 -3.62 1.04
N SER A 379 -2.17 -3.77 -0.05
CA SER A 379 -2.73 -5.06 -0.44
C SER A 379 -2.64 -5.28 -1.96
N ILE A 380 -2.42 -6.54 -2.35
CA ILE A 380 -2.66 -7.02 -3.71
C ILE A 380 -4.12 -7.42 -3.81
N VAL A 381 -4.83 -6.88 -4.79
CA VAL A 381 -6.28 -6.97 -4.92
C VAL A 381 -6.62 -7.43 -6.34
N ASP A 382 -7.58 -8.34 -6.48
CA ASP A 382 -8.21 -8.59 -7.78
C ASP A 382 -9.10 -7.39 -8.13
N PRO A 383 -8.77 -6.56 -9.15
CA PRO A 383 -9.57 -5.39 -9.46
C PRO A 383 -10.95 -5.74 -10.02
N ARG A 384 -11.20 -6.99 -10.41
CA ARG A 384 -12.47 -7.46 -10.98
C ARG A 384 -13.51 -7.67 -9.88
N THR A 385 -13.08 -8.19 -8.74
CA THR A 385 -13.93 -8.60 -7.61
C THR A 385 -13.69 -7.80 -6.35
N VAL A 386 -12.60 -7.01 -6.28
CA VAL A 386 -12.10 -6.28 -5.11
C VAL A 386 -11.74 -7.16 -3.91
N GLU A 387 -11.52 -8.46 -4.15
CA GLU A 387 -10.99 -9.41 -3.19
C GLU A 387 -9.50 -9.12 -2.92
N ILE A 388 -9.14 -9.05 -1.64
CA ILE A 388 -7.73 -8.95 -1.21
C ILE A 388 -7.10 -10.33 -1.28
N LEU A 389 -6.10 -10.48 -2.14
CA LEU A 389 -5.35 -11.72 -2.33
C LEU A 389 -4.15 -11.84 -1.38
N LYS A 390 -3.51 -10.70 -1.06
CA LYS A 390 -2.35 -10.62 -0.17
C LYS A 390 -2.32 -9.28 0.55
N GLY A 391 -2.13 -9.32 1.86
CA GLY A 391 -1.73 -8.16 2.66
C GLY A 391 -0.21 -8.01 2.71
N HIS A 392 0.28 -6.78 2.64
CA HIS A 392 1.70 -6.46 2.65
C HIS A 392 1.96 -5.22 3.50
N VAL A 393 2.45 -5.45 4.70
CA VAL A 393 2.81 -4.41 5.65
C VAL A 393 4.32 -4.16 5.61
N THR A 394 4.72 -2.89 5.62
CA THR A 394 6.11 -2.44 5.71
C THR A 394 6.31 -1.63 6.98
N LEU A 395 7.14 -2.11 7.92
CA LEU A 395 7.40 -1.49 9.22
C LEU A 395 8.86 -1.05 9.39
N GLY A 396 9.06 0.24 9.68
CA GLY A 396 10.37 0.85 9.79
C GLY A 396 11.09 0.64 11.13
N SER A 397 12.35 0.20 11.08
CA SER A 397 13.12 -0.12 12.29
C SER A 397 13.51 1.05 13.18
N LEU A 398 13.43 2.26 12.67
CA LEU A 398 13.77 3.48 13.41
C LEU A 398 12.58 4.05 14.20
N ARG A 399 11.37 3.51 14.01
CA ARG A 399 10.17 4.03 14.68
C ARG A 399 10.26 3.92 16.19
N VAL A 400 10.62 2.74 16.69
CA VAL A 400 10.79 2.47 18.13
C VAL A 400 11.83 3.41 18.78
N ARG A 401 12.90 3.78 18.06
CA ARG A 401 13.93 4.69 18.57
C ARG A 401 13.40 6.12 18.74
N GLN A 402 12.53 6.57 17.84
CA GLN A 402 11.88 7.87 17.96
C GLN A 402 10.91 7.90 19.15
N ASP A 403 10.16 6.82 19.35
CA ASP A 403 9.21 6.72 20.46
C ASP A 403 9.97 6.68 21.79
N TYR A 404 11.13 6.01 21.83
CA TYR A 404 12.04 6.01 22.98
C TYR A 404 12.58 7.42 23.28
N MET A 405 13.06 8.12 22.25
CA MET A 405 13.54 9.51 22.38
C MET A 405 12.45 10.49 22.86
N ILE A 406 11.18 10.27 22.49
CA ILE A 406 10.06 11.05 23.05
C ILE A 406 9.95 10.79 24.55
N GLY A 407 10.07 9.54 24.99
CA GLY A 407 10.04 9.19 26.41
C GLY A 407 11.21 9.77 27.18
N GLU A 408 12.44 9.71 26.63
CA GLU A 408 13.63 10.35 27.22
C GLU A 408 13.44 11.85 27.40
N GLY A 409 12.90 12.54 26.39
CA GLY A 409 12.59 13.96 26.48
C GLY A 409 11.53 14.28 27.53
N LEU A 410 10.55 13.40 27.71
CA LEU A 410 9.50 13.59 28.73
C LEU A 410 10.02 13.31 30.15
N THR A 411 10.89 12.33 30.35
CA THR A 411 11.24 11.86 31.69
C THR A 411 12.64 12.26 32.17
N SER A 412 13.56 12.59 31.26
CA SER A 412 15.00 12.81 31.54
C SER A 412 15.58 11.74 32.48
N PRO A 413 15.61 10.47 32.06
CA PRO A 413 15.74 9.33 32.97
C PRO A 413 17.15 9.10 33.54
N TYR A 414 18.18 9.75 33.00
CA TYR A 414 19.58 9.41 33.24
C TYR A 414 20.20 10.19 34.40
N ALA A 415 19.67 10.03 35.62
CA ALA A 415 20.13 10.76 36.80
C ALA A 415 21.60 10.46 37.18
N THR A 416 22.04 9.22 36.97
CA THR A 416 23.41 8.73 37.17
C THR A 416 24.13 8.46 35.86
N GLY A 417 23.39 8.43 34.74
CA GLY A 417 23.93 8.39 33.39
C GLY A 417 23.97 7.02 32.74
N THR A 418 23.53 5.96 33.43
CA THR A 418 23.62 4.57 32.94
C THR A 418 22.33 3.77 33.20
N GLU A 419 21.25 4.44 33.56
CA GLU A 419 19.94 3.86 33.76
C GLU A 419 19.44 3.18 32.47
N SER A 420 18.63 2.14 32.62
CA SER A 420 17.82 1.58 31.52
C SER A 420 16.35 1.85 31.85
N PRO A 421 15.73 2.91 31.31
CA PRO A 421 14.38 3.32 31.68
C PRO A 421 13.33 2.35 31.12
N ASP A 422 12.93 1.38 31.95
CA ASP A 422 11.94 0.36 31.61
C ASP A 422 10.59 0.95 31.21
N ASP A 423 10.19 2.09 31.78
CA ASP A 423 8.95 2.81 31.44
C ASP A 423 9.00 3.43 30.03
N VAL A 424 10.12 4.03 29.65
CA VAL A 424 10.35 4.56 28.29
C VAL A 424 10.38 3.42 27.27
N LEU A 425 11.04 2.30 27.60
CA LEU A 425 11.03 1.10 26.77
C LEU A 425 9.60 0.53 26.63
N ALA A 426 8.86 0.41 27.73
CA ALA A 426 7.51 -0.10 27.75
C ALA A 426 6.57 0.76 26.89
N MET A 427 6.63 2.09 27.01
CA MET A 427 5.89 3.02 26.17
C MET A 427 6.20 2.80 24.68
N SER A 428 7.48 2.67 24.34
CA SER A 428 7.94 2.48 22.96
C SER A 428 7.42 1.17 22.37
N LEU A 429 7.46 0.08 23.14
CA LEU A 429 6.93 -1.22 22.72
C LEU A 429 5.40 -1.22 22.64
N HIS A 430 4.72 -0.45 23.50
CA HIS A 430 3.28 -0.26 23.42
C HIS A 430 2.88 0.41 22.09
N ARG A 431 3.65 1.42 21.66
CA ARG A 431 3.44 2.03 20.33
C ARG A 431 3.66 1.04 19.19
N ILE A 432 4.65 0.15 19.31
CA ILE A 432 4.92 -0.88 18.29
C ILE A 432 3.76 -1.88 18.17
N ARG A 433 3.12 -2.28 19.28
CA ARG A 433 1.89 -3.11 19.23
C ARG A 433 0.79 -2.40 18.44
N GLN A 434 0.49 -1.16 18.81
CA GLN A 434 -0.54 -0.34 18.16
C GLN A 434 -0.24 -0.13 16.68
N LEU A 435 1.02 0.13 16.31
CA LEU A 435 1.44 0.28 14.92
C LEU A 435 1.27 -1.01 14.12
N SER A 436 1.58 -2.17 14.68
CA SER A 436 1.35 -3.46 14.02
C SER A 436 -0.13 -3.64 13.66
N ALA A 437 -1.01 -3.43 14.64
CA ALA A 437 -2.45 -3.51 14.46
C ALA A 437 -2.93 -2.52 13.39
N HIS A 438 -2.46 -1.27 13.46
CA HIS A 438 -2.81 -0.20 12.54
C HIS A 438 -2.52 -0.56 11.08
N GLU A 439 -1.28 -0.96 10.80
CA GLU A 439 -0.89 -1.24 9.41
C GLU A 439 -1.59 -2.48 8.87
N ILE A 440 -1.82 -3.51 9.70
CA ILE A 440 -2.64 -4.68 9.32
C ILE A 440 -4.08 -4.26 9.04
N GLY A 441 -4.63 -3.31 9.79
CA GLY A 441 -5.97 -2.77 9.58
C GLY A 441 -6.17 -2.25 8.15
N HIS A 442 -5.17 -1.55 7.60
CA HIS A 442 -5.19 -1.14 6.20
C HIS A 442 -5.20 -2.31 5.23
N THR A 443 -4.44 -3.37 5.53
CA THR A 443 -4.30 -4.52 4.62
C THR A 443 -5.51 -5.45 4.63
N ILE A 444 -6.33 -5.41 5.69
CA ILE A 444 -7.64 -6.07 5.76
C ILE A 444 -8.80 -5.18 5.30
N GLY A 445 -8.52 -3.95 4.85
CA GLY A 445 -9.45 -3.10 4.12
C GLY A 445 -9.80 -1.75 4.76
N LEU A 446 -9.39 -1.51 6.01
CA LEU A 446 -9.84 -0.35 6.79
C LEU A 446 -9.10 0.95 6.41
N SER A 447 -9.83 2.06 6.52
CA SER A 447 -9.29 3.41 6.49
C SER A 447 -8.97 3.88 7.90
N HIS A 448 -8.22 4.99 8.01
CA HIS A 448 -7.96 5.62 9.31
C HIS A 448 -9.27 6.04 9.98
N ASN A 449 -9.34 6.01 11.31
CA ASN A 449 -10.42 6.61 12.08
C ASN A 449 -9.87 7.62 13.10
N TYR A 450 -9.80 8.89 12.71
CA TYR A 450 -9.11 9.93 13.49
C TYR A 450 -10.00 10.58 14.56
N ILE A 451 -11.32 10.39 14.48
CA ILE A 451 -12.23 10.89 15.54
C ILE A 451 -12.12 10.07 16.83
N ALA A 452 -11.54 8.87 16.76
CA ALA A 452 -11.39 7.99 17.90
C ALA A 452 -10.56 8.60 19.04
N SER A 453 -9.62 9.52 18.76
CA SER A 453 -8.91 10.33 19.77
C SER A 453 -9.87 11.02 20.74
N ALA A 454 -10.95 11.60 20.20
CA ALA A 454 -11.95 12.33 20.98
C ALA A 454 -12.94 11.39 21.69
N GLU A 455 -13.13 10.18 21.17
CA GLU A 455 -14.07 9.18 21.70
C GLU A 455 -13.38 8.15 22.65
N ARG A 456 -12.04 8.21 22.76
CA ARG A 456 -11.23 7.28 23.56
C ARG A 456 -11.67 7.20 25.01
N ASP A 457 -11.89 8.33 25.68
CA ASP A 457 -12.24 8.35 27.11
C ASP A 457 -13.66 7.79 27.37
N ALA A 458 -14.50 7.67 26.34
CA ALA A 458 -15.77 6.95 26.37
C ALA A 458 -15.63 5.42 26.12
N GLY A 459 -14.40 4.93 25.88
CA GLY A 459 -14.11 3.53 25.55
C GLY A 459 -14.27 3.19 24.07
N ASN A 460 -14.32 4.20 23.18
CA ASN A 460 -14.57 4.05 21.75
C ASN A 460 -13.29 4.24 20.92
N GLN A 461 -12.15 3.78 21.45
CA GLN A 461 -10.86 3.87 20.76
C GLN A 461 -10.81 3.05 19.46
N SER A 462 -9.78 3.31 18.66
CA SER A 462 -9.51 2.63 17.39
C SER A 462 -8.01 2.47 17.17
N VAL A 463 -7.54 1.29 16.78
CA VAL A 463 -6.15 1.13 16.32
C VAL A 463 -5.91 1.85 15.00
N MET A 464 -6.97 2.18 14.25
CA MET A 464 -6.91 2.96 13.01
C MET A 464 -6.70 4.47 13.23
N ASP A 465 -6.48 4.90 14.47
CA ASP A 465 -6.18 6.27 14.84
C ASP A 465 -4.67 6.55 14.96
N TYR A 466 -4.28 7.83 14.96
CA TYR A 466 -2.94 8.34 15.24
C TYR A 466 -2.89 9.13 16.55
N PRO A 467 -3.09 8.51 17.73
CA PRO A 467 -2.97 9.19 19.01
C PRO A 467 -1.52 9.60 19.27
N HIS A 468 -1.35 10.75 19.92
CA HIS A 468 -0.09 11.13 20.55
C HIS A 468 0.10 10.32 21.87
N PRO A 469 1.32 9.94 22.29
CA PRO A 469 1.49 9.27 23.58
C PRO A 469 0.88 10.10 24.71
N ARG A 470 -0.03 9.49 25.47
CA ARG A 470 -0.52 10.08 26.73
C ARG A 470 0.61 10.01 27.76
N SER A 471 0.67 11.05 28.55
CA SER A 471 1.59 11.18 29.69
C SER A 471 0.91 12.04 30.72
N SER A 472 1.16 11.83 32.00
CA SER A 472 0.49 12.58 33.06
C SER A 472 1.46 13.07 34.12
N LEU A 473 1.07 14.09 34.88
CA LEU A 473 1.82 14.52 36.06
C LEU A 473 1.33 13.74 37.28
N ARG A 474 2.25 13.06 37.96
CA ARG A 474 2.02 12.47 39.27
C ARG A 474 1.91 13.56 40.33
N SER A 475 1.39 13.22 41.50
CA SER A 475 1.20 14.15 42.62
C SER A 475 2.51 14.77 43.14
N ASP A 476 3.65 14.13 42.90
CA ASP A 476 5.00 14.63 43.22
C ASP A 476 5.62 15.48 42.10
N GLY A 477 4.85 15.75 41.04
CA GLY A 477 5.28 16.50 39.87
C GLY A 477 6.12 15.71 38.87
N THR A 478 6.37 14.41 39.07
CA THR A 478 7.03 13.55 38.07
C THR A 478 6.11 13.19 36.91
N ILE A 479 6.68 12.87 35.76
CA ILE A 479 5.91 12.46 34.58
C ILE A 479 5.71 10.94 34.60
N SER A 480 4.48 10.51 34.36
CA SER A 480 4.07 9.13 34.21
C SER A 480 3.85 8.79 32.73
N LEU A 481 4.34 7.62 32.34
CA LEU A 481 4.11 6.97 31.04
C LEU A 481 3.33 5.66 31.20
N ASP A 482 2.52 5.54 32.27
CA ASP A 482 1.90 4.26 32.66
C ASP A 482 0.72 3.83 31.75
N ASP A 483 0.07 4.77 31.05
CA ASP A 483 -1.00 4.53 30.06
C ASP A 483 -0.77 5.36 28.79
N PRO A 484 0.26 5.04 27.96
CA PRO A 484 0.65 5.92 26.86
C PRO A 484 -0.17 5.74 25.59
N TYR A 485 -0.73 4.55 25.36
CA TYR A 485 -1.68 4.26 24.28
C TYR A 485 -2.65 3.17 24.75
N ASP A 486 -3.70 2.90 23.97
CA ASP A 486 -4.66 1.83 24.25
C ASP A 486 -4.12 0.43 23.93
N GLU A 487 -4.43 -0.53 24.80
CA GLU A 487 -4.08 -1.93 24.64
C GLU A 487 -5.28 -2.72 24.09
N GLY A 488 -5.04 -3.55 23.07
CA GLY A 488 -6.07 -4.38 22.44
C GLY A 488 -6.75 -3.71 21.25
N ILE A 489 -7.78 -4.38 20.72
CA ILE A 489 -8.57 -3.88 19.58
C ILE A 489 -9.67 -2.92 20.06
N GLY A 490 -9.91 -1.84 19.31
CA GLY A 490 -10.89 -0.81 19.67
C GLY A 490 -12.33 -1.19 19.36
N GLU A 491 -13.29 -0.48 19.97
CA GLU A 491 -14.71 -0.70 19.70
C GLU A 491 -15.11 -0.31 18.27
N TRP A 492 -14.52 0.76 17.72
CA TRP A 492 -14.71 1.10 16.31
C TRP A 492 -14.20 -0.02 15.39
N ASP A 493 -13.05 -0.60 15.70
CA ASP A 493 -12.46 -1.68 14.90
C ASP A 493 -13.37 -2.92 14.87
N LYS A 494 -13.97 -3.29 16.01
CA LYS A 494 -14.97 -4.37 16.10
C LYS A 494 -16.21 -4.06 15.26
N VAL A 495 -16.73 -2.83 15.33
CA VAL A 495 -17.87 -2.37 14.50
C VAL A 495 -17.53 -2.48 13.02
N ALA A 496 -16.37 -1.97 12.61
CA ALA A 496 -15.94 -1.98 11.22
C ALA A 496 -15.78 -3.41 10.69
N ILE A 497 -15.10 -4.30 11.43
CA ILE A 497 -14.95 -5.71 11.03
C ILE A 497 -16.28 -6.45 11.00
N ASN A 498 -17.17 -6.22 11.98
CA ASN A 498 -18.53 -6.76 11.95
C ASN A 498 -19.31 -6.25 10.72
N TRP A 499 -19.25 -4.96 10.40
CA TRP A 499 -19.89 -4.44 9.20
C TRP A 499 -19.26 -4.96 7.90
N GLY A 500 -17.94 -5.14 7.85
CA GLY A 500 -17.24 -5.52 6.62
C GLY A 500 -17.15 -7.02 6.37
N TYR A 501 -17.18 -7.87 7.39
CA TYR A 501 -16.94 -9.32 7.27
C TYR A 501 -18.09 -10.21 7.76
N ARG A 502 -19.08 -9.68 8.49
CA ARG A 502 -20.19 -10.51 8.97
C ARG A 502 -20.94 -11.18 7.82
N GLU A 503 -21.16 -12.48 7.99
CA GLU A 503 -22.09 -13.27 7.19
C GLU A 503 -23.50 -13.27 7.78
N PHE A 504 -24.49 -13.13 6.90
CA PHE A 504 -25.90 -13.15 7.26
C PHE A 504 -26.55 -14.50 6.93
N ALA A 505 -27.60 -14.85 7.68
CA ALA A 505 -28.36 -16.07 7.45
C ALA A 505 -29.01 -16.05 6.06
N GLY A 506 -28.82 -17.13 5.28
CA GLY A 506 -29.30 -17.21 3.89
C GLY A 506 -28.26 -16.80 2.84
N GLY A 507 -27.10 -16.26 3.25
CA GLY A 507 -26.02 -15.84 2.36
C GLY A 507 -26.22 -14.43 1.77
N GLY A 508 -25.13 -13.81 1.31
CA GLY A 508 -25.14 -12.47 0.73
C GLY A 508 -25.18 -11.31 1.75
N ASP A 509 -25.25 -10.10 1.23
CA ASP A 509 -25.35 -8.87 2.03
C ASP A 509 -26.82 -8.59 2.39
N ASP A 510 -27.08 -8.31 3.68
CA ASP A 510 -28.36 -7.80 4.18
C ASP A 510 -28.21 -6.29 4.44
N ALA A 511 -28.76 -5.48 3.54
CA ALA A 511 -28.60 -4.02 3.59
C ALA A 511 -29.20 -3.39 4.86
N ASP A 512 -30.32 -3.93 5.35
CA ASP A 512 -30.97 -3.41 6.55
C ASP A 512 -30.16 -3.77 7.80
N ALA A 513 -29.66 -5.01 7.87
CA ALA A 513 -28.79 -5.44 8.96
C ALA A 513 -27.44 -4.70 8.96
N LEU A 514 -26.87 -4.44 7.78
CA LEU A 514 -25.65 -3.64 7.64
C LEU A 514 -25.85 -2.19 8.09
N ASN A 515 -26.97 -1.57 7.69
CA ASN A 515 -27.32 -0.25 8.17
C ASN A 515 -27.53 -0.24 9.68
N ALA A 516 -28.19 -1.27 10.24
CA ALA A 516 -28.40 -1.38 11.68
C ALA A 516 -27.09 -1.45 12.48
N ILE A 517 -26.05 -2.13 11.97
CA ILE A 517 -24.72 -2.18 12.63
C ILE A 517 -24.14 -0.76 12.76
N LEU A 518 -24.19 0.04 11.69
CA LEU A 518 -23.63 1.39 11.68
C LEU A 518 -24.47 2.38 12.50
N MET A 519 -25.80 2.23 12.49
CA MET A 519 -26.68 3.07 13.29
C MET A 519 -26.57 2.76 14.78
N ASP A 520 -26.47 1.48 15.18
CA ASP A 520 -26.21 1.10 16.57
C ASP A 520 -24.88 1.67 17.08
N ALA A 521 -23.83 1.62 16.26
CA ALA A 521 -22.56 2.22 16.60
C ALA A 521 -22.67 3.74 16.80
N ALA A 522 -23.34 4.44 15.87
CA ALA A 522 -23.57 5.87 15.98
C ALA A 522 -24.38 6.25 17.24
N ASP A 523 -25.41 5.47 17.58
CA ASP A 523 -26.23 5.68 18.79
C ASP A 523 -25.42 5.49 20.10
N ARG A 524 -24.36 4.67 20.04
CA ARG A 524 -23.40 4.48 21.15
C ARG A 524 -22.24 5.49 21.14
N GLY A 525 -22.20 6.42 20.18
CA GLY A 525 -21.11 7.37 20.02
C GLY A 525 -19.80 6.76 19.51
N VAL A 526 -19.87 5.62 18.80
CA VAL A 526 -18.74 4.97 18.11
C VAL A 526 -18.82 5.40 16.65
N THR A 527 -18.07 6.43 16.26
CA THR A 527 -18.24 7.08 14.95
C THR A 527 -17.00 7.01 14.07
N PHE A 528 -17.15 7.51 12.83
CA PHE A 528 -16.12 7.41 11.80
C PHE A 528 -15.92 8.71 11.05
N LEU A 529 -14.68 9.21 11.09
CA LEU A 529 -14.16 10.25 10.20
C LEU A 529 -12.69 9.97 9.88
N THR A 530 -12.28 10.32 8.68
CA THR A 530 -11.00 9.84 8.12
C THR A 530 -10.18 10.95 7.48
N ASP A 531 -9.15 10.58 6.71
CA ASP A 531 -8.13 11.47 6.15
C ASP A 531 -8.65 12.77 5.54
N GLN A 532 -9.75 12.72 4.77
CA GLN A 532 -10.30 13.89 4.09
C GLN A 532 -10.78 14.98 5.05
N ASP A 533 -11.10 14.59 6.28
CA ASP A 533 -11.65 15.45 7.33
C ASP A 533 -10.63 15.78 8.42
N ALA A 534 -9.42 15.21 8.38
CA ALA A 534 -8.40 15.46 9.41
C ALA A 534 -7.16 16.16 8.84
N ARG A 535 -6.67 15.68 7.69
CA ARG A 535 -5.39 16.11 7.11
C ARG A 535 -5.40 17.51 6.50
N PRO A 536 -6.46 17.96 5.78
CA PRO A 536 -6.45 19.30 5.23
C PRO A 536 -6.41 20.34 6.36
N ALA A 537 -5.50 21.31 6.25
CA ALA A 537 -5.46 22.45 7.17
C ALA A 537 -6.77 23.26 7.17
N SER A 538 -7.57 23.14 6.10
CA SER A 538 -8.89 23.75 5.96
C SER A 538 -10.06 22.87 6.41
N SER A 539 -9.81 21.69 6.97
CA SER A 539 -10.90 20.90 7.56
C SER A 539 -11.53 21.68 8.71
N ALA A 540 -12.85 21.56 8.86
CA ALA A 540 -13.62 22.29 9.86
C ALA A 540 -14.04 21.42 11.06
N HIS A 541 -13.77 20.12 11.03
CA HIS A 541 -14.20 19.24 12.13
C HIS A 541 -13.40 19.53 13.40
N ALA A 542 -14.10 19.76 14.52
CA ALA A 542 -13.47 20.20 15.78
C ALA A 542 -12.85 19.08 16.63
N GLN A 543 -13.09 17.81 16.27
CA GLN A 543 -12.68 16.62 17.03
C GLN A 543 -11.95 15.57 16.17
N ASN A 544 -11.63 15.86 14.92
CA ASN A 544 -11.04 14.87 14.00
C ASN A 544 -9.67 15.35 13.52
N HIS A 545 -8.62 14.86 14.18
CA HIS A 545 -7.24 15.32 13.99
C HIS A 545 -6.24 14.17 14.06
N LEU A 546 -5.02 14.45 13.64
CA LEU A 546 -3.91 13.51 13.79
C LEU A 546 -3.06 13.97 14.97
N TRP A 547 -2.57 13.02 15.76
CA TRP A 547 -1.65 13.28 16.87
C TRP A 547 -2.24 14.18 17.96
N ASP A 548 -3.53 14.05 18.21
CA ASP A 548 -4.24 14.66 19.33
C ASP A 548 -4.66 13.60 20.36
N ASN A 549 -5.28 14.06 21.42
CA ASN A 549 -5.97 13.25 22.43
C ASN A 549 -7.16 14.05 22.98
N GLY A 550 -8.08 13.34 23.63
CA GLY A 550 -9.09 13.92 24.51
C GLY A 550 -10.30 14.49 23.78
N GLU A 551 -11.46 14.37 24.43
CA GLU A 551 -12.74 14.87 23.91
C GLU A 551 -12.75 16.41 23.77
N ASP A 552 -12.15 17.10 24.75
CA ASP A 552 -11.93 18.54 24.76
C ASP A 552 -10.47 18.84 24.39
N VAL A 553 -10.26 19.13 23.11
CA VAL A 553 -8.93 19.39 22.54
C VAL A 553 -8.24 20.62 23.16
N ALA A 554 -9.00 21.60 23.67
CA ALA A 554 -8.45 22.79 24.31
C ALA A 554 -7.98 22.47 25.73
N ALA A 555 -8.78 21.73 26.50
CA ALA A 555 -8.36 21.25 27.82
C ALA A 555 -7.16 20.31 27.73
N GLU A 556 -7.10 19.45 26.71
CA GLU A 556 -5.93 18.60 26.46
C GLU A 556 -4.70 19.43 26.12
N LEU A 557 -4.81 20.52 25.35
CA LEU A 557 -3.70 21.41 25.08
C LEU A 557 -3.14 22.02 26.38
N GLU A 558 -4.01 22.50 27.28
CA GLU A 558 -3.57 23.03 28.59
C GLU A 558 -2.82 21.97 29.39
N ARG A 559 -3.38 20.77 29.52
CA ARG A 559 -2.76 19.64 30.23
C ARG A 559 -1.40 19.26 29.63
N MET A 560 -1.33 19.19 28.30
CA MET A 560 -0.10 18.88 27.56
C MET A 560 0.95 19.99 27.74
N MET A 561 0.55 21.25 27.80
CA MET A 561 1.43 22.37 28.09
C MET A 561 2.00 22.31 29.52
N ASP A 562 1.23 21.82 30.49
CA ASP A 562 1.72 21.57 31.85
C ASP A 562 2.76 20.45 31.91
N VAL A 563 2.50 19.31 31.25
CA VAL A 563 3.49 18.23 31.12
C VAL A 563 4.76 18.74 30.45
N ARG A 564 4.61 19.44 29.32
CA ARG A 564 5.73 20.02 28.57
C ARG A 564 6.55 20.99 29.42
N ARG A 565 5.91 21.85 30.22
CA ARG A 565 6.60 22.78 31.13
C ARG A 565 7.44 22.02 32.14
N VAL A 566 6.87 21.03 32.82
CA VAL A 566 7.58 20.22 33.81
C VAL A 566 8.77 19.47 33.19
N ALA A 567 8.59 18.88 32.01
CA ALA A 567 9.67 18.20 31.30
C ALA A 567 10.79 19.17 30.90
N LEU A 568 10.46 20.36 30.37
CA LEU A 568 11.45 21.38 30.01
C LEU A 568 12.18 21.96 31.23
N ASP A 569 11.49 22.15 32.37
CA ASP A 569 12.11 22.61 33.62
C ASP A 569 13.15 21.61 34.15
N ARG A 570 13.04 20.33 33.78
CA ARG A 570 13.94 19.24 34.16
C ARG A 570 14.94 18.87 33.06
N PHE A 571 14.80 19.41 31.87
CA PHE A 571 15.62 19.06 30.72
C PHE A 571 17.07 19.50 30.96
N GLY A 572 18.04 18.61 30.71
CA GLY A 572 19.44 18.84 31.05
C GLY A 572 20.33 17.67 30.67
N GLU A 573 21.52 17.58 31.25
CA GLU A 573 22.48 16.50 30.95
C GLU A 573 21.88 15.11 31.20
N SER A 574 20.93 14.97 32.14
CA SER A 574 20.22 13.71 32.43
C SER A 574 19.18 13.30 31.38
N SER A 575 19.05 14.06 30.29
CA SER A 575 18.23 13.69 29.14
C SER A 575 18.96 12.80 28.13
N ILE A 576 20.27 12.56 28.33
CA ILE A 576 21.12 11.69 27.51
C ILE A 576 22.02 10.81 28.41
N GLU A 577 22.56 9.73 27.86
CA GLU A 577 23.43 8.81 28.60
C GLU A 577 24.84 9.41 28.86
N THR A 578 25.51 8.92 29.91
CA THR A 578 26.92 9.26 30.16
C THR A 578 27.80 8.71 29.05
N GLY A 579 28.58 9.61 28.45
CA GLY A 579 29.50 9.28 27.34
C GLY A 579 28.99 9.75 25.98
N GLU A 580 27.73 10.18 25.89
CA GLU A 580 27.20 10.83 24.70
C GLU A 580 27.70 12.28 24.58
N PRO A 581 27.91 12.79 23.35
CA PRO A 581 28.17 14.21 23.15
C PRO A 581 26.99 15.06 23.62
N LEU A 582 27.23 16.10 24.42
CA LEU A 582 26.18 17.03 24.89
C LEU A 582 25.32 17.62 23.75
N ALA A 583 25.86 17.73 22.54
CA ALA A 583 25.10 18.17 21.36
C ALA A 583 23.92 17.25 21.01
N MET A 584 23.94 15.96 21.40
CA MET A 584 22.84 15.02 21.17
C MET A 584 21.59 15.36 22.00
N MET A 585 21.71 16.20 23.03
CA MET A 585 20.55 16.77 23.71
C MET A 585 19.65 17.55 22.75
N GLU A 586 20.18 18.12 21.67
CA GLU A 586 19.36 18.82 20.67
C GLU A 586 18.32 17.89 20.03
N ASP A 587 18.69 16.64 19.75
CA ASP A 587 17.80 15.64 19.15
C ASP A 587 16.66 15.26 20.10
N VAL A 588 16.94 15.14 21.40
CA VAL A 588 15.94 14.88 22.45
C VAL A 588 15.07 16.11 22.73
N LEU A 589 15.65 17.32 22.66
CA LEU A 589 14.96 18.57 22.92
C LEU A 589 13.89 18.86 21.87
N VAL A 590 14.13 18.61 20.59
CA VAL A 590 13.19 18.95 19.50
C VAL A 590 11.80 18.32 19.69
N PRO A 591 11.64 17.00 19.88
CA PRO A 591 10.32 16.39 20.10
C PRO A 591 9.67 16.89 21.41
N LEU A 592 10.43 17.12 22.48
CA LEU A 592 9.91 17.70 23.71
C LEU A 592 9.42 19.16 23.50
N TYR A 593 10.25 19.99 22.88
CA TYR A 593 9.95 21.39 22.63
C TYR A 593 8.70 21.53 21.74
N LEU A 594 8.53 20.64 20.77
CA LEU A 594 7.39 20.62 19.85
C LEU A 594 6.25 19.70 20.29
N HIS A 595 6.26 19.16 21.51
CA HIS A 595 5.29 18.18 22.00
C HIS A 595 3.83 18.61 21.80
N HIS A 596 3.53 19.89 21.97
CA HIS A 596 2.18 20.47 21.85
C HIS A 596 1.71 20.77 20.42
N ARG A 597 2.57 20.68 19.40
CA ARG A 597 2.31 21.34 18.10
C ARG A 597 1.04 20.85 17.41
N TYR A 598 0.77 19.54 17.47
CA TYR A 598 -0.39 18.95 16.80
C TYR A 598 -1.68 19.17 17.59
N GLN A 599 -1.61 19.12 18.91
CA GLN A 599 -2.73 19.50 19.77
C GLN A 599 -3.12 20.98 19.59
N ALA A 600 -2.14 21.86 19.35
CA ALA A 600 -2.40 23.27 19.05
C ALA A 600 -3.09 23.44 17.68
N GLU A 601 -2.68 22.68 16.66
CA GLU A 601 -3.39 22.62 15.38
C GLU A 601 -4.83 22.13 15.56
N ALA A 602 -5.04 21.09 16.39
CA ALA A 602 -6.37 20.57 16.70
C ALA A 602 -7.26 21.63 17.37
N THR A 603 -6.76 22.23 18.44
CA THR A 603 -7.44 23.30 19.19
C THR A 603 -7.84 24.47 18.29
N SER A 604 -6.99 24.83 17.32
CA SER A 604 -7.29 25.95 16.41
C SER A 604 -8.55 25.74 15.56
N LYS A 605 -8.96 24.49 15.29
CA LYS A 605 -10.15 24.19 14.47
C LYS A 605 -11.46 24.27 15.26
N VAL A 606 -11.40 24.41 16.58
CA VAL A 606 -12.59 24.65 17.43
C VAL A 606 -13.21 26.00 17.09
N VAL A 607 -12.37 27.03 16.90
CA VAL A 607 -12.82 28.39 16.57
C VAL A 607 -13.43 28.44 15.17
N GLY A 608 -14.73 28.76 15.08
CA GLY A 608 -15.48 28.70 13.83
C GLY A 608 -15.70 27.28 13.29
N GLY A 609 -15.41 26.25 14.09
CA GLY A 609 -15.50 24.84 13.73
C GLY A 609 -16.91 24.30 13.58
N LEU A 610 -16.97 23.07 13.10
CA LEU A 610 -18.19 22.31 12.85
C LEU A 610 -18.08 20.91 13.47
N TYR A 611 -19.23 20.34 13.79
CA TYR A 611 -19.41 18.89 13.93
C TYR A 611 -20.18 18.42 12.72
N TYR A 612 -19.71 17.36 12.07
CA TYR A 612 -20.41 16.78 10.93
C TYR A 612 -20.09 15.30 10.83
N THR A 613 -21.01 14.55 10.24
CA THR A 613 -20.90 13.10 10.08
C THR A 613 -21.04 12.73 8.61
N TYR A 614 -20.87 11.44 8.30
CA TYR A 614 -21.21 10.90 6.98
C TYR A 614 -22.69 10.51 6.86
N ALA A 615 -23.59 11.28 7.49
CA ALA A 615 -25.03 11.07 7.45
C ALA A 615 -25.56 10.90 6.02
N LEU A 616 -26.41 9.90 5.82
CA LEU A 616 -27.13 9.63 4.59
C LEU A 616 -28.54 10.23 4.65
N ARG A 617 -29.11 10.56 3.48
CA ARG A 617 -30.49 11.02 3.41
C ARG A 617 -31.43 9.96 4.00
N GLY A 618 -32.10 10.31 5.09
CA GLY A 618 -33.14 9.46 5.70
C GLY A 618 -32.62 8.54 6.81
N ASP A 619 -31.34 8.62 7.20
CA ASP A 619 -30.81 7.82 8.31
C ASP A 619 -31.05 8.44 9.71
N GLY A 620 -31.51 9.69 9.76
CA GLY A 620 -31.90 10.36 11.01
C GLY A 620 -30.75 11.00 11.79
N GLN A 621 -29.51 10.89 11.32
CA GLN A 621 -28.36 11.55 11.95
C GLN A 621 -28.42 13.06 11.71
N GLU A 622 -27.90 13.85 12.66
CA GLU A 622 -27.66 15.27 12.43
C GLU A 622 -26.43 15.42 11.54
N PRO A 623 -26.57 15.90 10.28
CA PRO A 623 -25.47 15.87 9.33
C PRO A 623 -24.38 16.90 9.66
N LEU A 624 -24.77 18.00 10.30
CA LEU A 624 -23.89 19.13 10.57
C LEU A 624 -24.47 20.01 11.67
N SER A 625 -23.64 20.36 12.65
CA SER A 625 -23.90 21.40 13.64
C SER A 625 -22.65 22.28 13.82
N ARG A 626 -22.83 23.46 14.45
CA ARG A 626 -21.71 24.39 14.71
C ARG A 626 -21.17 24.14 16.10
N VAL A 627 -19.86 24.29 16.29
CA VAL A 627 -19.27 24.31 17.63
C VAL A 627 -19.93 25.43 18.45
N PRO A 628 -20.48 25.15 19.66
CA PRO A 628 -21.10 26.16 20.51
C PRO A 628 -20.15 27.31 20.88
N ALA A 629 -20.68 28.53 20.98
CA ALA A 629 -19.88 29.73 21.24
C ALA A 629 -19.17 29.75 22.61
N ALA A 630 -19.56 28.88 23.55
CA ALA A 630 -18.88 28.74 24.83
C ALA A 630 -17.65 27.81 24.76
N GLN A 631 -17.57 26.97 23.72
CA GLN A 631 -16.47 26.05 23.47
C GLN A 631 -15.40 26.66 22.54
N GLN A 632 -15.80 27.63 21.71
CA GLN A 632 -14.88 28.48 20.92
C GLN A 632 -14.24 29.57 21.79
#